data_AF-A0A972CSD2-F1
#
_entry.id   AF-A0A972CSD2-F1
#
_cell.length_a   1.000
_cell.length_b   1.000
_cell.length_c   1.000
_cell.angle_alpha   90.00
_cell.angle_beta   90.00
_cell.angle_gamma   90.00
#
_symmetry.space_group_name_H-M   'P 1'
#
loop_
_entity.id
_entity.type
_entity.pdbx_description
1 polymer ?
#
loop_
_entity_poly.entity_id
_entity_poly.type
_entity_poly.pdbx_seq_one_letter_code
_entity_poly.pdbx_strand_id
1 'polypeptide(L)'
;MGEKNDREEKCLALFLSFLKTTDSVKVLDIIIDICDQIKCCEIDRKIIEKKTFRVLYNLCHSQTIDSLLEEKDRIFLRSFLGEFLDIKPCSDGFYIGNKDLCQLTYEEFFSLLVKAKYIKEKELQKGEAVN
;
A
#
# COMPACT_ATOMS: atom_id res chain seq x y z
N MET A 1 -21.39 13.13 -10.99
CA MET A 1 -21.27 11.82 -10.30
C MET A 1 -20.36 10.82 -11.04
N GLY A 2 -19.70 11.18 -12.16
CA GLY A 2 -18.82 10.27 -12.94
C GLY A 2 -17.32 10.34 -12.61
N GLU A 3 -16.77 11.52 -12.33
CA GLU A 3 -15.30 11.71 -12.24
C GLU A 3 -14.62 11.00 -11.07
N LYS A 4 -15.33 10.81 -9.95
CA LYS A 4 -14.76 10.17 -8.76
C LYS A 4 -14.56 8.67 -8.95
N ASN A 5 -15.44 8.03 -9.73
CA ASN A 5 -15.38 6.60 -10.00
C ASN A 5 -14.24 6.27 -10.97
N ASP A 6 -14.08 7.08 -12.03
CA ASP A 6 -13.02 6.91 -13.03
C ASP A 6 -11.62 7.02 -12.43
N ARG A 7 -11.44 7.91 -11.44
CA ARG A 7 -10.16 8.09 -10.76
C ARG A 7 -9.82 6.89 -9.87
N GLU A 8 -10.78 6.40 -9.09
CA GLU A 8 -10.58 5.24 -8.23
C GLU A 8 -10.26 3.99 -9.04
N GLU A 9 -10.96 3.78 -10.16
CA GLU A 9 -10.67 2.67 -11.10
C GLU A 9 -9.27 2.77 -11.70
N LYS A 10 -8.82 3.97 -12.08
CA LYS A 10 -7.45 4.18 -12.57
C LYS A 10 -6.40 3.87 -11.50
N CYS A 11 -6.61 4.35 -10.27
CA CYS A 11 -5.71 4.06 -9.16
C CYS A 11 -5.66 2.56 -8.86
N LEU A 12 -6.81 1.89 -8.86
CA LEU A 12 -6.90 0.44 -8.67
C LEU A 12 -6.17 -0.31 -9.80
N ALA A 13 -6.36 0.09 -11.05
CA ALA A 13 -5.65 -0.50 -12.19
C ALA A 13 -4.13 -0.35 -12.06
N LEU A 14 -3.64 0.79 -11.58
CA LEU A 14 -2.21 1.01 -11.30
C LEU A 14 -1.71 0.08 -10.19
N PHE A 15 -2.44 -0.02 -9.08
CA PHE A 15 -2.12 -0.95 -7.99
C PHE A 15 -2.05 -2.40 -8.50
N LEU A 16 -3.06 -2.86 -9.22
CA LEU A 16 -3.11 -4.21 -9.77
C LEU A 16 -1.99 -4.45 -10.78
N SER A 17 -1.69 -3.47 -11.64
CA SER A 17 -0.58 -3.56 -12.58
C SER A 17 0.76 -3.71 -11.87
N PHE A 18 0.99 -2.97 -10.79
CA PHE A 18 2.19 -3.13 -9.96
C PHE A 18 2.21 -4.51 -9.28
N LEU A 19 1.06 -4.98 -8.78
CA LEU A 19 0.94 -6.27 -8.10
C LEU A 19 1.04 -7.49 -9.03
N LYS A 20 0.96 -7.34 -10.35
CA LYS A 20 1.11 -8.47 -11.28
C LYS A 20 2.46 -9.16 -11.14
N THR A 21 3.51 -8.44 -10.76
CA THR A 21 4.88 -8.97 -10.67
C THR A 21 5.15 -9.76 -9.40
N THR A 22 4.27 -9.70 -8.40
CA THR A 22 4.40 -10.45 -7.14
C THR A 22 3.50 -11.68 -7.13
N ASP A 23 3.99 -12.78 -6.55
CA ASP A 23 3.25 -13.99 -6.24
C ASP A 23 2.76 -14.03 -4.77
N SER A 24 3.01 -12.94 -4.03
CA SER A 24 2.80 -12.86 -2.59
C SER A 24 1.91 -11.66 -2.25
N VAL A 25 0.95 -11.89 -1.34
CA VAL A 25 0.12 -10.83 -0.73
C VAL A 25 0.60 -10.46 0.68
N LYS A 26 1.62 -11.14 1.22
CA LYS A 26 2.11 -10.94 2.60
C LYS A 26 2.49 -9.48 2.88
N VAL A 27 3.12 -8.83 1.90
CA VAL A 27 3.51 -7.42 2.04
C VAL A 27 2.29 -6.51 2.12
N LEU A 28 1.23 -6.80 1.37
CA LEU A 28 -0.03 -6.06 1.51
C LEU A 28 -0.66 -6.31 2.89
N ASP A 29 -0.61 -7.54 3.40
CA ASP A 29 -1.10 -7.85 4.76
C ASP A 29 -0.40 -7.01 5.81
N ILE A 30 0.94 -6.95 5.77
CA ILE A 30 1.73 -6.15 6.72
C ILE A 30 1.35 -4.67 6.64
N ILE A 31 1.19 -4.13 5.43
CA ILE A 31 0.82 -2.72 5.23
C ILE A 31 -0.59 -2.46 5.74
N ILE A 32 -1.55 -3.35 5.45
CA ILE A 32 -2.94 -3.25 5.90
C ILE A 32 -3.00 -3.33 7.42
N ASP A 33 -2.28 -4.26 8.05
CA ASP A 33 -2.23 -4.43 9.51
C ASP A 33 -1.66 -3.18 10.19
N ILE A 34 -0.60 -2.57 9.63
CA ILE A 34 -0.05 -1.31 10.13
C ILE A 34 -1.09 -0.19 10.06
N CYS A 35 -1.78 -0.06 8.92
CA CYS A 35 -2.81 0.96 8.73
C CYS A 35 -3.96 0.75 9.73
N ASP A 36 -4.42 -0.49 9.91
CA ASP A 36 -5.52 -0.82 10.80
C ASP A 36 -5.16 -0.60 12.27
N GLN A 37 -3.94 -0.98 12.69
CA GLN A 37 -3.43 -0.69 14.04
C GLN A 37 -3.38 0.81 14.33
N ILE A 38 -2.86 1.62 13.41
CA ILE A 38 -2.80 3.08 13.58
C ILE A 38 -4.21 3.65 13.68
N LYS A 39 -5.12 3.21 12.81
CA LYS A 39 -6.52 3.63 12.82
C LYS A 39 -7.24 3.25 14.11
N CYS A 40 -6.94 2.10 14.70
CA CYS A 40 -7.54 1.66 15.97
C CYS A 40 -7.03 2.48 17.16
N CYS A 41 -5.80 2.99 17.11
CA CYS A 41 -5.19 3.73 18.22
C CYS A 41 -5.44 5.25 18.19
N GLU A 42 -5.96 5.80 17.10
CA GLU A 42 -6.07 7.25 16.89
C GLU A 42 -7.49 7.65 16.45
N ILE A 43 -7.99 8.78 16.94
CA ILE A 43 -9.34 9.29 16.59
C ILE A 43 -9.27 10.34 15.46
N ASP A 44 -8.18 11.12 15.41
CA ASP A 44 -8.02 12.19 14.43
C ASP A 44 -7.48 11.67 13.10
N ARG A 45 -8.25 11.89 12.03
CA ARG A 45 -7.92 11.44 10.66
C ARG A 45 -6.60 12.02 10.13
N LYS A 46 -6.28 13.27 10.43
CA LYS A 46 -5.03 13.90 9.99
C LYS A 46 -3.84 13.28 10.72
N ILE A 47 -4.02 12.90 11.99
CA ILE A 47 -3.00 12.19 12.75
C ILE A 47 -2.81 10.79 12.19
N ILE A 48 -3.89 10.06 11.90
CA ILE A 48 -3.85 8.72 11.28
C ILE A 48 -3.05 8.75 9.97
N GLU A 49 -3.37 9.69 9.08
CA GLU A 49 -2.72 9.81 7.77
C GLU A 49 -1.21 10.07 7.93
N LYS A 50 -0.85 11.10 8.71
CA LYS A 50 0.56 11.45 8.95
C LYS A 50 1.33 10.31 9.60
N LYS A 51 0.73 9.64 10.58
CA LYS A 51 1.37 8.54 11.32
C LYS A 51 1.54 7.32 10.42
N THR A 52 0.54 7.00 9.59
CA THR A 52 0.60 5.91 8.60
C THR A 52 1.76 6.10 7.66
N PHE A 53 1.81 7.23 6.93
CA PHE A 53 2.87 7.43 5.93
C PHE A 53 4.26 7.54 6.56
N ARG A 54 4.36 8.05 7.80
CA ARG A 54 5.62 8.03 8.56
C ARG A 54 6.08 6.60 8.86
N VAL A 55 5.18 5.75 9.37
CA VAL A 55 5.50 4.36 9.70
C VAL A 55 5.88 3.59 8.43
N LEU A 56 5.14 3.77 7.34
CA LEU A 56 5.46 3.15 6.05
C LEU A 56 6.81 3.63 5.50
N TYR A 57 7.10 4.93 5.55
CA TYR A 57 8.41 5.45 5.16
C TYR A 57 9.53 4.79 5.98
N ASN A 58 9.39 4.75 7.30
CA ASN A 58 10.39 4.13 8.17
C ASN A 58 10.53 2.63 7.91
N LEU A 59 9.43 1.95 7.61
CA LEU A 59 9.43 0.52 7.27
C LEU A 59 10.30 0.24 6.04
N CYS A 60 10.18 1.07 5.00
CA CYS A 60 10.99 0.96 3.78
C CYS A 60 12.50 1.16 4.04
N HIS A 61 12.87 1.86 5.11
CA HIS A 61 14.27 2.17 5.47
C HIS A 61 14.78 1.33 6.66
N SER A 62 13.94 0.44 7.21
CA SER A 62 14.26 -0.30 8.42
C SER A 62 15.06 -1.57 8.09
N GLN A 63 16.23 -1.73 8.71
CA GLN A 63 16.98 -2.99 8.64
C GLN A 63 16.30 -4.13 9.41
N THR A 64 15.40 -3.81 10.34
CA THR A 64 14.70 -4.83 11.12
C THR A 64 13.69 -5.60 10.26
N ILE A 65 12.95 -4.91 9.38
CA ILE A 65 12.00 -5.59 8.50
C ILE A 65 12.71 -6.47 7.48
N ASP A 66 13.94 -6.09 7.08
CA ASP A 66 14.77 -6.88 6.16
C ASP A 66 15.13 -8.26 6.72
N SER A 67 15.14 -8.41 8.06
CA SER A 67 15.42 -9.69 8.72
C SER A 67 14.18 -10.58 8.89
N LEU A 68 12.99 -10.00 8.75
CA LEU A 68 11.71 -10.70 8.95
C LEU A 68 11.07 -11.16 7.63
N LEU A 69 11.49 -10.57 6.50
CA LEU A 69 10.96 -10.87 5.18
C LEU A 69 11.93 -11.71 4.35
N GLU A 70 11.36 -12.61 3.55
CA GLU A 70 12.10 -13.27 2.48
C GLU A 70 12.60 -12.21 1.49
N GLU A 71 13.71 -12.49 0.80
CA GLU A 71 14.35 -11.51 -0.10
C GLU A 71 13.37 -10.94 -1.15
N LYS A 72 12.49 -11.80 -1.70
CA LYS A 72 11.46 -11.38 -2.65
C LYS A 72 10.46 -10.38 -2.05
N ASP A 73 9.98 -10.66 -0.83
CA ASP A 73 9.00 -9.81 -0.13
C ASP A 73 9.66 -8.49 0.30
N ARG A 74 10.93 -8.53 0.69
CA ARG A 74 11.72 -7.33 1.00
C ARG A 74 11.89 -6.43 -0.22
N ILE A 75 12.29 -6.99 -1.36
CA ILE A 75 12.44 -6.23 -2.62
C ILE A 75 11.08 -5.63 -2.99
N PHE A 76 10.02 -6.43 -2.95
CA PHE A 76 8.67 -5.97 -3.26
C PHE A 76 8.20 -4.84 -2.32
N LEU A 77 8.41 -4.96 -1.00
CA LEU A 77 8.08 -3.92 -0.03
C LEU A 77 8.81 -2.60 -0.32
N ARG A 78 10.12 -2.67 -0.61
CA ARG A 78 10.92 -1.48 -0.92
C ARG A 78 10.46 -0.82 -2.22
N SER A 79 10.24 -1.60 -3.27
CA SER A 79 9.72 -1.05 -4.54
C SER A 79 8.29 -0.52 -4.37
N PHE A 80 7.44 -1.17 -3.57
CA PHE A 80 6.07 -0.69 -3.33
C PHE A 80 6.05 0.67 -2.61
N LEU A 81 6.80 0.79 -1.51
CA LEU A 81 6.78 2.01 -0.69
C LEU A 81 7.66 3.13 -1.26
N GLY A 82 8.83 2.77 -1.80
CA GLY A 82 9.85 3.70 -2.28
C GLY A 82 9.72 4.10 -3.74
N GLU A 83 9.28 3.21 -4.63
CA GLU A 83 9.18 3.50 -6.06
C GLU A 83 7.74 3.73 -6.51
N PHE A 84 6.82 2.84 -6.11
CA PHE A 84 5.43 2.90 -6.55
C PHE A 84 4.63 3.98 -5.82
N LEU A 85 4.62 3.99 -4.49
CA LEU A 85 4.00 5.07 -3.72
C LEU A 85 4.89 6.32 -3.67
N ASP A 86 6.20 6.14 -3.78
CA ASP A 86 7.19 7.23 -3.72
C ASP A 86 6.98 8.08 -2.46
N ILE A 87 6.92 7.42 -1.29
CA ILE A 87 6.63 8.11 -0.03
C ILE A 87 7.78 9.07 0.30
N LYS A 88 7.45 10.36 0.42
CA LYS A 88 8.44 11.42 0.64
C LYS A 88 8.23 12.13 1.98
N PRO A 89 9.32 12.55 2.64
CA PRO A 89 9.24 13.51 3.72
C PRO A 89 8.90 14.91 3.17
N CYS A 90 8.08 15.66 3.90
CA CYS A 90 7.81 17.09 3.76
C CYS A 90 8.07 17.77 5.11
N SER A 91 8.12 19.11 5.12
CA SER A 91 8.24 19.90 6.36
C SER A 91 7.18 19.54 7.41
N ASP A 92 5.97 19.16 6.97
CA ASP A 92 4.82 18.90 7.85
C ASP A 92 4.43 17.42 7.98
N GLY A 93 5.21 16.48 7.44
CA GLY A 93 4.90 15.05 7.55
C GLY A 93 5.43 14.20 6.39
N PHE A 94 4.73 13.10 6.10
CA PHE A 94 5.05 12.16 5.03
C PHE A 94 3.84 12.03 4.10
N TYR A 95 4.06 11.89 2.79
CA TYR A 95 3.01 11.85 1.79
C TYR A 95 3.39 10.99 0.59
N ILE A 96 2.40 10.58 -0.19
CA ILE A 96 2.57 9.83 -1.45
C ILE A 96 3.08 10.78 -2.54
N GLY A 97 4.26 10.51 -3.08
CA GLY A 97 4.88 11.31 -4.15
C GLY A 97 4.43 10.93 -5.56
N ASN A 98 3.86 9.75 -5.75
CA ASN A 98 3.33 9.31 -7.03
C ASN A 98 2.18 10.23 -7.48
N LYS A 99 2.31 10.85 -8.65
CA LYS A 99 1.39 11.89 -9.15
C LYS A 99 -0.04 11.38 -9.37
N ASP A 100 -0.20 10.10 -9.69
CA ASP A 100 -1.52 9.49 -9.90
C ASP A 100 -2.20 9.13 -8.58
N LEU A 101 -1.40 8.98 -7.50
CA LEU A 101 -1.85 8.51 -6.19
C LEU A 101 -1.81 9.61 -5.11
N CYS A 102 -1.11 10.72 -5.33
CA CYS A 102 -0.87 11.76 -4.31
C CYS A 102 -2.13 12.50 -3.85
N GLN A 103 -3.21 12.42 -4.65
CA GLN A 103 -4.49 13.02 -4.32
C GLN A 103 -5.39 12.08 -3.51
N LEU A 104 -4.95 10.86 -3.20
CA LEU A 104 -5.76 9.88 -2.46
C LEU A 104 -5.86 10.32 -1.00
N THR A 105 -7.07 10.29 -0.44
CA THR A 105 -7.19 10.36 1.03
C THR A 105 -6.69 9.06 1.65
N TYR A 106 -6.43 9.09 2.95
CA TYR A 106 -6.09 7.87 3.69
C TYR A 106 -7.14 6.77 3.51
N GLU A 107 -8.44 7.09 3.54
CA GLU A 107 -9.51 6.11 3.36
C GLU A 107 -9.54 5.52 1.95
N GLU A 108 -9.30 6.35 0.93
CA GLU A 108 -9.21 5.89 -0.46
C GLU A 108 -8.00 4.97 -0.65
N PHE A 109 -6.84 5.37 -0.10
CA PHE A 109 -5.63 4.54 -0.10
C PHE A 109 -5.84 3.20 0.60
N PHE A 110 -6.42 3.20 1.80
CA PHE A 110 -6.71 1.98 2.55
C PHE A 110 -7.72 1.09 1.82
N SER A 111 -8.77 1.67 1.24
CA SER A 111 -9.75 0.92 0.44
C SER A 111 -9.10 0.27 -0.78
N LEU A 112 -8.22 0.99 -1.47
CA LEU A 112 -7.47 0.46 -2.61
C LEU A 112 -6.55 -0.69 -2.21
N LEU A 113 -5.83 -0.60 -1.09
CA LEU A 113 -5.02 -1.70 -0.56
C LEU A 113 -5.85 -2.97 -0.35
N VAL A 114 -6.99 -2.85 0.34
CA VAL A 114 -7.88 -3.98 0.62
C VAL A 114 -8.47 -4.58 -0.66
N LYS A 115 -8.93 -3.73 -1.59
CA LYS A 115 -9.47 -4.18 -2.89
C LYS A 115 -8.40 -4.88 -3.73
N ALA A 116 -7.21 -4.30 -3.80
CA ALA A 116 -6.09 -4.84 -4.57
C ALA A 116 -5.63 -6.20 -4.00
N LYS A 117 -5.54 -6.33 -2.67
CA LYS A 117 -5.30 -7.61 -1.99
C LYS A 117 -6.35 -8.64 -2.37
N TYR A 118 -7.65 -8.32 -2.21
CA TYR A 118 -8.74 -9.25 -2.49
C TYR A 118 -8.69 -9.79 -3.93
N ILE A 119 -8.46 -8.91 -4.91
CA ILE A 119 -8.35 -9.29 -6.32
C ILE A 119 -7.14 -10.20 -6.51
N LYS A 120 -6.00 -9.86 -5.92
CA LYS A 120 -4.77 -10.65 -6.04
C LYS A 120 -4.91 -12.04 -5.41
N GLU A 121 -5.53 -12.15 -4.23
CA GLU A 121 -5.85 -13.44 -3.60
C GLU A 121 -6.73 -14.30 -4.51
N LYS A 122 -7.73 -13.69 -5.18
CA LYS A 122 -8.57 -14.40 -6.16
C LYS A 122 -7.80 -14.86 -7.40
N GLU A 123 -6.83 -14.08 -7.88
CA GLU A 123 -5.95 -14.49 -8.98
C GLU A 123 -5.07 -15.68 -8.58
N LEU A 124 -4.47 -15.64 -7.38
CA LEU A 124 -3.64 -16.73 -6.85
C LEU A 124 -4.45 -18.02 -6.68
N GLN A 125 -5.64 -17.95 -6.06
CA GLN A 125 -6.54 -19.10 -5.91
C GLN A 125 -6.95 -19.72 -7.25
N LYS A 126 -7.18 -18.90 -8.29
CA LYS A 126 -7.51 -19.39 -9.63
C LYS A 126 -6.30 -20.02 -10.33
N GLY A 127 -5.10 -19.49 -10.12
CA GLY A 127 -3.86 -20.08 -10.64
C GLY A 127 -3.52 -21.42 -10.01
N GLU A 128 -3.79 -21.58 -8.72
CA GLU A 128 -3.61 -22.85 -7.98
C GLU A 128 -4.62 -23.94 -8.39
N ALA A 129 -5.83 -23.56 -8.80
CA ALA A 129 -6.87 -24.52 -9.23
C ALA A 129 -6.65 -25.09 -10.64
N VAL A 130 -5.66 -24.61 -11.39
CA VAL A 130 -5.37 -25.01 -12.79
C VAL A 130 -4.07 -25.83 -12.91
N ASN A 131 -3.34 -26.04 -11.81
CA ASN A 131 -2.14 -26.86 -11.74
C ASN A 131 -2.37 -28.17 -10.98
#